data_AF-A0A3D0NSI0-F1
#
_entry.id   AF-A0A3D0NSI0-F1
#
_cell.length_a   1.000
_cell.length_b   1.000
_cell.length_c   1.000
_cell.angle_alpha   90.00
_cell.angle_beta   90.00
_cell.angle_gamma   90.00
#
_symmetry.space_group_name_H-M   'P 1'
#
loop_
_entity.id
_entity.type
_entity.pdbx_description
1 polymer ?
#
loop_
_entity_poly.entity_id
_entity_poly.type
_entity_poly.pdbx_seq_one_letter_code
_entity_poly.pdbx_strand_id
1 'polypeptide(L)'
;MKKDYQALELDKVLALLAEQTSFEDARQMALTLEPSNGLFEAKELLQETYDAHALSGRFGAPAFGNLHNMTNALRRAEAGAVLTTLELLRTAALLRVIRTVAEWRDKSASIETTLDRRFNALTPQKYLETKIMSAILSEEEIADNASPELANIRRKLAAAASRIRDRLDSLIRSTSMQKYLQDSIVTMRSGRYVVPVKAEFRSSVPGLVHDTSASGATVFIEPMSVVEANNEIRILHAKEQTEIDRILAELSAEVGACADSVCESYHILTELNVIFAKAHLAYKMKASLPVMNNSGRILLKKARHPLIPADKVVPTDVELGIHFDTLVVTGPNTGGKTVSLKTIGLLSLMAMCGLMIPAA
;
A
#
# COMPACT_ATOMS: atom_id res chain seq x y z
N MET A 1 -15.67 -10.00 -21.03
CA MET A 1 -16.28 -8.85 -21.73
C MET A 1 -17.01 -9.33 -22.99
N LYS A 2 -18.19 -8.79 -23.31
CA LYS A 2 -18.98 -9.18 -24.50
C LYS A 2 -18.24 -8.82 -25.80
N LYS A 3 -18.43 -9.62 -26.86
CA LYS A 3 -17.78 -9.46 -28.17
C LYS A 3 -18.03 -8.07 -28.79
N ASP A 4 -19.23 -7.52 -28.60
CA ASP A 4 -19.61 -6.21 -29.14
C ASP A 4 -18.88 -5.05 -28.45
N TYR A 5 -18.58 -5.19 -27.15
CA TYR A 5 -17.82 -4.18 -26.40
C TYR A 5 -16.36 -4.14 -26.86
N GLN A 6 -15.78 -5.30 -27.20
CA GLN A 6 -14.42 -5.39 -27.75
C GLN A 6 -14.36 -4.81 -29.17
N ALA A 7 -15.38 -5.06 -29.99
CA ALA A 7 -15.46 -4.48 -31.34
C ALA A 7 -15.51 -2.94 -31.30
N LEU A 8 -16.15 -2.38 -30.28
CA LEU A 8 -16.21 -0.94 -29.98
C LEU A 8 -15.01 -0.43 -29.18
N GLU A 9 -14.05 -1.29 -28.80
CA GLU A 9 -12.80 -0.92 -28.14
C GLU A 9 -12.94 -0.37 -26.71
N LEU A 10 -14.01 -0.78 -26.00
CA LEU A 10 -14.22 -0.39 -24.60
C LEU A 10 -13.07 -0.85 -23.70
N ASP A 11 -12.53 -2.05 -23.94
CA ASP A 11 -11.38 -2.61 -23.20
C ASP A 11 -10.16 -1.68 -23.22
N LYS A 12 -9.92 -1.02 -24.34
CA LYS A 12 -8.81 -0.07 -24.47
C LYS A 12 -9.05 1.20 -23.66
N VAL A 13 -10.29 1.67 -23.58
CA VAL A 13 -10.65 2.81 -22.72
C VAL A 13 -10.57 2.42 -21.23
N LEU A 14 -10.99 1.21 -20.87
CA LEU A 14 -10.84 0.71 -19.51
C LEU A 14 -9.36 0.53 -19.12
N ALA A 15 -8.49 0.17 -20.07
CA ALA A 15 -7.04 0.17 -19.85
C ALA A 15 -6.50 1.59 -19.57
N LEU A 16 -6.94 2.60 -20.33
CA LEU A 16 -6.59 4.00 -20.06
C LEU A 16 -7.08 4.47 -18.68
N LEU A 17 -8.27 4.02 -18.26
CA LEU A 17 -8.81 4.28 -16.92
C LEU A 17 -7.97 3.61 -15.83
N ALA A 18 -7.60 2.35 -16.04
CA ALA A 18 -6.80 1.57 -15.12
C ALA A 18 -5.43 2.22 -14.84
N GLU A 19 -4.82 2.84 -15.86
CA GLU A 19 -3.61 3.66 -15.71
C GLU A 19 -3.78 4.92 -14.85
N GLN A 20 -5.02 5.37 -14.59
CA GLN A 20 -5.31 6.52 -13.74
C GLN A 20 -5.56 6.12 -12.26
N THR A 21 -5.61 4.82 -11.97
CA THR A 21 -5.79 4.32 -10.60
C THR A 21 -4.46 4.28 -9.83
N SER A 22 -4.53 4.21 -8.50
CA SER A 22 -3.33 4.33 -7.65
C SER A 22 -2.77 2.99 -7.14
N PHE A 23 -3.55 1.91 -7.20
CA PHE A 23 -3.18 0.59 -6.69
C PHE A 23 -3.93 -0.54 -7.41
N GLU A 24 -3.46 -1.78 -7.25
CA GLU A 24 -3.86 -2.91 -8.09
C GLU A 24 -5.34 -3.27 -8.00
N ASP A 25 -5.96 -3.28 -6.82
CA ASP A 25 -7.39 -3.62 -6.69
C ASP A 25 -8.29 -2.60 -7.39
N ALA A 26 -7.95 -1.31 -7.34
CA ALA A 26 -8.65 -0.26 -8.08
C ALA A 26 -8.42 -0.41 -9.60
N ARG A 27 -7.19 -0.76 -9.99
CA ARG A 27 -6.84 -1.05 -11.38
C ARG A 27 -7.66 -2.20 -11.95
N GLN A 28 -7.78 -3.28 -11.18
CA GLN A 28 -8.58 -4.44 -11.56
C GLN A 28 -10.06 -4.09 -11.64
N MET A 29 -10.59 -3.34 -10.67
CA MET A 29 -11.97 -2.84 -10.69
C MET A 29 -12.26 -1.99 -11.93
N ALA A 30 -11.32 -1.12 -12.33
CA ALA A 30 -11.43 -0.31 -13.55
C ALA A 30 -11.47 -1.17 -14.83
N LEU A 31 -10.63 -2.22 -14.90
CA LEU A 31 -10.58 -3.14 -16.05
C LEU A 31 -11.83 -4.00 -16.20
N THR A 32 -12.53 -4.28 -15.09
CA THR A 32 -13.73 -5.12 -15.07
C THR A 32 -15.04 -4.33 -15.11
N LEU A 33 -15.00 -3.01 -15.31
CA LEU A 33 -16.21 -2.21 -15.43
C LEU A 33 -17.09 -2.71 -16.57
N GLU A 34 -18.38 -2.86 -16.30
CA GLU A 34 -19.38 -3.20 -17.30
C GLU A 34 -20.38 -2.06 -17.50
N PRO A 35 -20.89 -1.86 -18.72
CA PRO A 35 -21.95 -0.88 -18.99
C PRO A 35 -23.22 -1.21 -18.20
N SER A 36 -23.75 -0.24 -17.46
CA SER A 36 -25.08 -0.38 -16.83
C SER A 36 -26.18 -0.39 -17.88
N ASN A 37 -27.15 -1.29 -17.73
CA ASN A 37 -28.33 -1.36 -18.60
C ASN A 37 -29.50 -0.46 -18.10
N GLY A 38 -29.35 0.16 -16.93
CA GLY A 38 -30.38 0.99 -16.31
C GLY A 38 -30.08 2.48 -16.50
N LEU A 39 -31.06 3.25 -16.97
CA LEU A 39 -30.90 4.70 -17.12
C LEU A 39 -30.58 5.42 -15.79
N PHE A 40 -31.20 4.98 -14.70
CA PHE A 40 -31.02 5.57 -13.38
C PHE A 40 -29.60 5.34 -12.87
N GLU A 41 -29.15 4.08 -12.84
CA GLU A 41 -27.81 3.69 -12.40
C GLU A 41 -26.71 4.37 -13.26
N ALA A 42 -26.86 4.38 -14.59
CA ALA A 42 -25.91 5.07 -15.47
C ALA A 42 -25.80 6.58 -15.17
N LYS A 43 -26.94 7.23 -14.82
CA LYS A 43 -26.94 8.64 -14.41
C LYS A 43 -26.26 8.85 -13.06
N GLU A 44 -26.47 7.97 -12.09
CA GLU A 44 -25.79 8.04 -10.80
C GLU A 44 -24.26 7.88 -10.97
N LEU A 45 -23.81 6.89 -11.74
CA LEU A 45 -22.38 6.67 -12.01
C LEU A 45 -21.72 7.87 -12.71
N LEU A 46 -22.44 8.51 -13.64
CA LEU A 46 -21.99 9.73 -14.29
C LEU A 46 -21.94 10.92 -13.32
N GLN A 47 -22.92 11.03 -12.43
CA GLN A 47 -22.97 12.09 -11.42
C GLN A 47 -21.82 11.94 -10.42
N GLU A 48 -21.52 10.73 -9.95
CA GLU A 48 -20.36 10.44 -9.09
C GLU A 48 -19.05 10.92 -9.76
N THR A 49 -18.90 10.62 -11.06
CA THR A 49 -17.72 11.03 -11.84
C THR A 49 -17.65 12.54 -12.02
N TYR A 50 -18.78 13.19 -12.29
CA TYR A 50 -18.86 14.64 -12.40
C TYR A 50 -18.53 15.34 -11.08
N ASP A 51 -19.06 14.85 -9.96
CA ASP A 51 -18.80 15.40 -8.63
C ASP A 51 -17.32 15.27 -8.27
N ALA A 52 -16.70 14.10 -8.52
CA ALA A 52 -15.26 13.93 -8.35
C ALA A 52 -14.43 14.85 -9.25
N HIS A 53 -14.88 15.09 -10.49
CA HIS A 53 -14.24 16.02 -11.42
C HIS A 53 -14.32 17.46 -10.91
N ALA A 54 -15.48 17.89 -10.44
CA ALA A 54 -15.71 19.22 -9.88
C ALA A 54 -14.89 19.45 -8.59
N LEU A 55 -14.87 18.47 -7.69
CA LEU A 55 -14.06 18.51 -6.46
C LEU A 55 -12.57 18.58 -6.79
N SER A 56 -12.09 17.73 -7.71
CA SER A 56 -10.68 17.71 -8.12
C SER A 56 -10.22 19.03 -8.74
N GLY A 57 -11.09 19.68 -9.53
CA GLY A 57 -10.80 20.98 -10.12
C GLY A 57 -10.66 22.12 -9.11
N ARG A 58 -11.32 22.02 -7.94
CA ARG A 58 -11.31 23.06 -6.90
C ARG A 58 -10.30 22.79 -5.78
N PHE A 59 -10.15 21.54 -5.37
CA PHE A 59 -9.39 21.15 -4.17
C PHE A 59 -8.20 20.23 -4.47
N GLY A 60 -7.95 19.92 -5.74
CA GLY A 60 -7.04 18.84 -6.12
C GLY A 60 -7.62 17.45 -5.82
N ALA A 61 -6.96 16.40 -6.31
CA ALA A 61 -7.40 15.03 -6.04
C ALA A 61 -6.94 14.55 -4.64
N PRO A 62 -7.72 13.68 -3.97
CA PRO A 62 -7.27 13.03 -2.74
C PRO A 62 -6.07 12.11 -3.00
N ALA A 63 -5.18 12.02 -2.02
CA ALA A 63 -3.98 11.20 -2.10
C ALA A 63 -4.28 9.77 -1.61
N PHE A 64 -4.53 8.85 -2.55
CA PHE A 64 -4.77 7.45 -2.21
C PHE A 64 -3.50 6.65 -1.94
N GLY A 65 -2.35 7.05 -2.50
CA GLY A 65 -1.09 6.31 -2.38
C GLY A 65 -1.17 4.90 -3.01
N ASN A 66 -0.08 4.13 -2.84
CA ASN A 66 -0.06 2.73 -3.25
C ASN A 66 -0.50 1.86 -2.06
N LEU A 67 -1.71 1.32 -2.14
CA LEU A 67 -2.29 0.46 -1.10
C LEU A 67 -2.11 -1.02 -1.42
N HIS A 68 -1.94 -1.81 -0.37
CA HIS A 68 -2.02 -3.26 -0.43
C HIS A 68 -3.33 -3.74 0.17
N ASN A 69 -3.95 -4.74 -0.44
CA ASN A 69 -5.12 -5.39 0.13
C ASN A 69 -4.71 -6.16 1.40
N MET A 70 -5.17 -5.66 2.55
CA MET A 70 -4.89 -6.25 3.86
C MET A 70 -6.05 -7.08 4.40
N THR A 71 -7.13 -7.30 3.65
CA THR A 71 -8.34 -8.00 4.13
C THR A 71 -8.01 -9.36 4.73
N ASN A 72 -7.18 -10.17 4.07
CA ASN A 72 -6.80 -11.48 4.61
C ASN A 72 -6.01 -11.40 5.92
N ALA A 73 -5.11 -10.43 6.06
CA ALA A 73 -4.36 -10.21 7.30
C ALA A 73 -5.29 -9.71 8.41
N LEU A 74 -6.17 -8.76 8.12
CA LEU A 74 -7.16 -8.23 9.07
C LEU A 74 -8.08 -9.35 9.59
N ARG A 75 -8.60 -10.21 8.70
CA ARG A 75 -9.44 -11.36 9.08
C ARG A 75 -8.69 -12.41 9.89
N ARG A 76 -7.40 -12.63 9.58
CA ARG A 76 -6.54 -13.51 10.40
C ARG A 76 -6.34 -12.93 11.80
N ALA A 77 -6.09 -11.63 11.91
CA ALA A 77 -5.92 -10.95 13.18
C ALA A 77 -7.21 -10.96 14.02
N GLU A 78 -8.36 -10.75 13.38
CA GLU A 78 -9.69 -10.89 13.98
C GLU A 78 -9.92 -12.31 14.54
N ALA A 79 -9.44 -13.34 13.86
CA ALA A 79 -9.45 -14.72 14.34
C ALA A 79 -8.38 -15.03 15.41
N GLY A 80 -7.61 -14.04 15.87
CA GLY A 80 -6.60 -14.17 16.91
C GLY A 80 -5.18 -14.50 16.44
N ALA A 81 -4.89 -14.41 15.14
CA ALA A 81 -3.53 -14.59 14.63
C ALA A 81 -2.64 -13.37 14.93
N VAL A 82 -1.36 -13.62 15.17
CA VAL A 82 -0.36 -12.56 15.28
C VAL A 82 0.13 -12.17 13.89
N LEU A 83 0.08 -10.88 13.59
CA LEU A 83 0.59 -10.29 12.36
C LEU A 83 2.08 -10.02 12.44
N THR A 84 2.74 -10.16 11.30
CA THR A 84 4.14 -9.77 11.12
C THR A 84 4.30 -8.25 11.16
N THR A 85 5.54 -7.78 11.40
CA THR A 85 5.90 -6.35 11.34
C THR A 85 5.50 -5.72 10.01
N LEU A 86 5.76 -6.41 8.89
CA LEU A 86 5.37 -5.97 7.55
C LEU A 86 3.84 -5.83 7.41
N GLU A 87 3.06 -6.81 7.87
CA GLU A 87 1.60 -6.74 7.83
C GLU A 87 1.09 -5.55 8.67
N LEU A 88 1.64 -5.33 9.87
CA LEU A 88 1.27 -4.20 10.74
C LEU A 88 1.63 -2.85 10.09
N LEU A 89 2.83 -2.71 9.52
CA LEU A 89 3.24 -1.49 8.82
C LEU A 89 2.35 -1.20 7.60
N ARG A 90 2.00 -2.22 6.81
CA ARG A 90 1.06 -2.07 5.70
C ARG A 90 -0.34 -1.69 6.18
N THR A 91 -0.76 -2.21 7.33
CA THR A 91 -2.02 -1.85 7.97
C THR A 91 -2.00 -0.38 8.40
N ALA A 92 -0.92 0.08 9.04
CA ALA A 92 -0.75 1.49 9.40
C ALA A 92 -0.76 2.41 8.16
N ALA A 93 -0.14 2.00 7.05
CA ALA A 93 -0.20 2.72 5.79
C ALA A 93 -1.65 2.84 5.26
N LEU A 94 -2.44 1.77 5.33
CA LEU A 94 -3.86 1.80 4.99
C LEU A 94 -4.66 2.75 5.90
N LEU A 95 -4.49 2.64 7.23
CA LEU A 95 -5.16 3.51 8.20
C LEU A 95 -4.83 5.00 7.95
N ARG A 96 -3.57 5.29 7.63
CA ARG A 96 -3.13 6.63 7.26
C ARG A 96 -3.87 7.14 6.02
N VAL A 97 -3.99 6.33 4.97
CA VAL A 97 -4.72 6.73 3.76
C VAL A 97 -6.18 7.00 4.06
N ILE A 98 -6.87 6.10 4.78
CA ILE A 98 -8.27 6.28 5.22
C ILE A 98 -8.43 7.65 5.90
N ARG A 99 -7.56 7.95 6.87
CA ARG A 99 -7.57 9.24 7.57
C ARG A 99 -7.33 10.41 6.64
N THR A 100 -6.30 10.37 5.79
CA THR A 100 -5.97 11.50 4.91
C THR A 100 -7.03 11.77 3.85
N VAL A 101 -7.72 10.74 3.37
CA VAL A 101 -8.83 10.88 2.41
C VAL A 101 -10.06 11.46 3.11
N ALA A 102 -10.36 11.04 4.34
CA ALA A 102 -11.40 11.66 5.16
C ALA A 102 -11.09 13.15 5.46
N GLU A 103 -9.86 13.47 5.90
CA GLU A 103 -9.41 14.84 6.14
C GLU A 103 -9.41 15.70 4.86
N TRP A 104 -9.15 15.11 3.70
CA TRP A 104 -9.30 15.80 2.42
C TRP A 104 -10.77 16.14 2.14
N ARG A 105 -11.70 15.22 2.42
CA ARG A 105 -13.13 15.51 2.27
C ARG A 105 -13.57 16.65 3.18
N ASP A 106 -13.15 16.65 4.45
CA ASP A 106 -13.49 17.71 5.41
C ASP A 106 -13.14 19.11 4.89
N LYS A 107 -12.00 19.25 4.20
CA LYS A 107 -11.58 20.52 3.58
C LYS A 107 -12.45 20.96 2.41
N SER A 108 -13.16 20.02 1.78
CA SER A 108 -14.06 20.23 0.65
C SER A 108 -15.54 20.21 1.02
N ALA A 109 -15.87 20.11 2.30
CA ALA A 109 -17.24 19.91 2.81
C ALA A 109 -18.21 21.06 2.50
N SER A 110 -17.74 22.19 1.99
CA SER A 110 -18.58 23.30 1.54
C SER A 110 -19.41 22.99 0.29
N ILE A 111 -19.15 21.87 -0.39
CA ILE A 111 -19.89 21.39 -1.55
C ILE A 111 -20.47 20.02 -1.20
N GLU A 112 -21.79 19.91 -1.16
CA GLU A 112 -22.48 18.62 -1.05
C GLU A 112 -22.38 17.85 -2.37
N THR A 113 -22.13 16.56 -2.29
CA THR A 113 -21.95 15.69 -3.46
C THR A 113 -22.58 14.32 -3.26
N THR A 114 -22.81 13.61 -4.36
CA THR A 114 -23.24 12.20 -4.33
C THR A 114 -22.23 11.28 -3.63
N LEU A 115 -20.98 11.70 -3.52
CA LEU A 115 -19.89 10.94 -2.89
C LEU A 115 -19.90 11.02 -1.36
N ASP A 116 -20.71 11.89 -0.76
CA ASP A 116 -20.70 12.15 0.68
C ASP A 116 -21.02 10.90 1.49
N ARG A 117 -21.93 10.05 0.99
CA ARG A 117 -22.22 8.76 1.61
C ARG A 117 -20.98 7.87 1.72
N ARG A 118 -20.12 7.85 0.70
CA ARG A 118 -18.89 7.05 0.69
C ARG A 118 -17.87 7.63 1.66
N PHE A 119 -17.64 8.94 1.61
CA PHE A 119 -16.68 9.57 2.53
C PHE A 119 -17.10 9.46 4.00
N ASN A 120 -18.40 9.64 4.31
CA ASN A 120 -18.92 9.53 5.68
C ASN A 120 -18.85 8.11 6.25
N ALA A 121 -18.73 7.09 5.39
CA ALA A 121 -18.58 5.70 5.79
C ALA A 121 -17.11 5.31 6.07
N LEU A 122 -16.14 6.17 5.76
CA LEU A 122 -14.74 5.95 6.15
C LEU A 122 -14.60 6.08 7.67
N THR A 123 -13.84 5.15 8.28
CA THR A 123 -13.61 5.13 9.72
C THR A 123 -12.12 5.30 10.06
N PRO A 124 -11.63 6.54 10.22
CA PRO A 124 -10.23 6.79 10.57
C PRO A 124 -9.85 6.23 11.95
N GLN A 125 -8.77 5.43 12.01
CA GLN A 125 -8.24 4.83 13.24
C GLN A 125 -6.90 5.45 13.65
N LYS A 126 -6.89 6.77 13.91
CA LYS A 126 -5.66 7.55 14.15
C LYS A 126 -4.81 7.04 15.33
N TYR A 127 -5.48 6.59 16.40
CA TYR A 127 -4.77 6.06 17.57
C TYR A 127 -3.95 4.82 17.21
N LEU A 128 -4.58 3.85 16.55
CA LEU A 128 -3.92 2.61 16.11
C LEU A 128 -2.83 2.86 15.08
N GLU A 129 -3.08 3.73 14.09
CA GLU A 129 -2.06 4.19 13.13
C GLU A 129 -0.81 4.70 13.86
N THR A 130 -1.00 5.62 14.81
CA THR A 130 0.11 6.22 15.57
C THR A 130 0.82 5.18 16.43
N LYS A 131 0.06 4.31 17.10
CA LYS A 131 0.59 3.26 17.96
C LYS A 131 1.51 2.31 17.19
N ILE A 132 1.06 1.80 16.04
CA ILE A 132 1.88 0.92 15.18
C ILE A 132 3.14 1.64 14.70
N MET A 133 3.00 2.84 14.14
CA MET A 133 4.14 3.62 13.61
C MET A 133 5.16 4.03 14.68
N SER A 134 4.72 4.16 15.94
CA SER A 134 5.63 4.47 17.05
C SER A 134 6.35 3.23 17.60
N ALA A 135 5.74 2.05 17.47
CA ALA A 135 6.28 0.79 17.94
C ALA A 135 7.21 0.13 16.90
N ILE A 136 6.92 0.26 15.60
CA ILE A 136 7.62 -0.43 14.52
C ILE A 136 8.29 0.62 13.63
N LEU A 137 9.63 0.65 13.61
CA LEU A 137 10.43 1.59 12.83
C LEU A 137 10.65 1.08 11.40
N SER A 138 10.87 -0.23 11.26
CA SER A 138 11.03 -0.92 9.98
C SER A 138 10.59 -2.39 10.10
N GLU A 139 10.61 -3.13 8.99
CA GLU A 139 10.26 -4.56 8.98
C GLU A 139 11.11 -5.39 9.95
N GLU A 140 12.35 -4.97 10.22
CA GLU A 140 13.31 -5.67 11.06
C GLU A 140 13.52 -4.98 12.42
N GLU A 141 12.98 -3.79 12.62
CA GLU A 141 13.31 -2.94 13.77
C GLU A 141 12.07 -2.48 14.55
N ILE A 142 11.98 -2.94 15.79
CA ILE A 142 11.04 -2.45 16.80
C ILE A 142 11.70 -1.32 17.58
N ALA A 143 10.97 -0.24 17.85
CA ALA A 143 11.46 0.92 18.59
C ALA A 143 11.86 0.55 20.04
N ASP A 144 12.93 1.15 20.54
CA ASP A 144 13.41 0.92 21.92
C ASP A 144 12.33 1.21 22.97
N ASN A 145 11.48 2.20 22.69
CA ASN A 145 10.41 2.67 23.55
C ASN A 145 9.04 2.10 23.14
N ALA A 146 8.98 1.05 22.31
CA ALA A 146 7.72 0.38 21.95
C ALA A 146 6.98 -0.13 23.20
N SER A 147 7.72 -0.49 24.26
CA SER A 147 7.18 -0.65 25.60
C SER A 147 8.18 -0.22 26.68
N PRO A 148 7.72 0.15 27.89
CA PRO A 148 8.61 0.43 29.02
C PRO A 148 9.47 -0.78 29.42
N GLU A 149 8.94 -1.99 29.24
CA GLU A 149 9.64 -3.23 29.56
C GLU A 149 10.74 -3.53 28.54
N LEU A 150 10.47 -3.37 27.24
CA LEU A 150 11.48 -3.51 26.18
C LEU A 150 12.63 -2.50 26.38
N ALA A 151 12.30 -1.24 26.67
CA ALA A 151 13.28 -0.20 26.97
C ALA A 151 14.16 -0.57 28.19
N ASN A 152 13.59 -1.20 29.20
CA ASN A 152 14.34 -1.68 30.37
C ASN A 152 15.26 -2.86 30.02
N ILE A 153 14.77 -3.83 29.23
CA ILE A 153 15.55 -4.99 28.78
C ILE A 153 16.74 -4.53 27.94
N ARG A 154 16.53 -3.66 26.94
CA ARG A 154 17.60 -3.12 26.08
C ARG A 154 18.64 -2.32 26.87
N ARG A 155 18.23 -1.52 27.85
CA ARG A 155 19.16 -0.83 28.76
C ARG A 155 20.02 -1.81 29.57
N LYS A 156 19.42 -2.87 30.12
CA LYS A 156 20.16 -3.92 30.85
C LYS A 156 21.14 -4.64 29.92
N LEU A 157 20.73 -4.90 28.68
CA LEU A 157 21.56 -5.56 27.67
C LEU A 157 22.78 -4.71 27.31
N ALA A 158 22.59 -3.41 27.04
CA ALA A 158 23.67 -2.48 26.79
C ALA A 158 24.64 -2.40 27.98
N ALA A 159 24.12 -2.36 29.21
CA ALA A 159 24.93 -2.34 30.43
C ALA A 159 25.71 -3.64 30.65
N ALA A 160 25.12 -4.80 30.36
CA ALA A 160 25.79 -6.09 30.44
C ALA A 160 26.89 -6.22 29.36
N ALA A 161 26.59 -5.82 28.12
CA ALA A 161 27.55 -5.82 27.02
C ALA A 161 28.75 -4.91 27.28
N SER A 162 28.52 -3.71 27.85
CA SER A 162 29.61 -2.81 28.27
C SER A 162 30.48 -3.46 29.33
N ARG A 163 29.88 -4.02 30.39
CA ARG A 163 30.60 -4.71 31.47
C ARG A 163 31.49 -5.85 30.95
N ILE A 164 31.01 -6.62 29.99
CA ILE A 164 31.79 -7.70 29.36
C ILE A 164 32.95 -7.12 28.56
N ARG A 165 32.68 -6.12 27.72
CA ARG A 165 33.70 -5.50 26.86
C ARG A 165 34.82 -4.90 27.70
N ASP A 166 34.50 -4.12 28.73
CA ASP A 166 35.50 -3.52 29.63
C ASP A 166 36.38 -4.59 30.29
N ARG A 167 35.76 -5.70 30.72
CA ARG A 167 36.48 -6.81 31.37
C ARG A 167 37.37 -7.57 30.40
N LEU A 168 36.88 -7.87 29.20
CA LEU A 168 37.67 -8.54 28.17
C LEU A 168 38.79 -7.65 27.64
N ASP A 169 38.54 -6.35 27.45
CA ASP A 169 39.57 -5.39 27.04
C ASP A 169 40.69 -5.28 28.08
N SER A 170 40.34 -5.26 29.38
CA SER A 170 41.33 -5.30 30.46
C SER A 170 42.19 -6.58 30.41
N LEU A 171 41.56 -7.72 30.10
CA LEU A 171 42.23 -9.02 30.01
C LEU A 171 43.17 -9.08 28.81
N ILE A 172 42.71 -8.65 27.64
CA ILE A 172 43.49 -8.67 26.39
C ILE A 172 44.67 -7.69 26.44
N ARG A 173 44.53 -6.56 27.15
CA ARG A 173 45.63 -5.59 27.32
C ARG A 173 46.69 -6.03 28.32
N SER A 174 46.41 -7.04 29.14
CA SER A 174 47.39 -7.53 30.11
C SER A 174 48.56 -8.27 29.43
N THR A 175 49.79 -7.91 29.80
CA THR A 175 51.03 -8.45 29.19
C THR A 175 51.16 -9.97 29.39
N SER A 176 50.51 -10.53 30.40
CA SER A 176 50.44 -11.97 30.67
C SER A 176 49.53 -12.70 29.67
N MET A 177 48.39 -12.10 29.31
CA MET A 177 47.41 -12.71 28.41
C MET A 177 47.84 -12.63 26.94
N GLN A 178 48.50 -11.54 26.53
CA GLN A 178 48.93 -11.32 25.14
C GLN A 178 49.80 -12.45 24.56
N LYS A 179 50.54 -13.18 25.41
CA LYS A 179 51.37 -14.31 25.00
C LYS A 179 50.53 -15.49 24.50
N TYR A 180 49.31 -15.64 25.02
CA TYR A 180 48.41 -16.75 24.72
C TYR A 180 47.41 -16.43 23.59
N LEU A 181 47.16 -15.14 23.35
CA LEU A 181 46.19 -14.70 22.35
C LEU A 181 46.74 -14.85 20.93
N GLN A 182 45.85 -15.20 20.00
CA GLN A 182 46.14 -15.13 18.58
C GLN A 182 46.02 -13.68 18.10
N ASP A 183 44.88 -13.04 18.40
CA ASP A 183 44.61 -11.64 18.11
C ASP A 183 44.12 -10.93 19.37
N SER A 184 44.58 -9.70 19.59
CA SER A 184 44.18 -8.88 20.74
C SER A 184 42.87 -8.13 20.49
N ILE A 185 41.83 -8.87 20.10
CA ILE A 185 40.49 -8.33 19.84
C ILE A 185 39.42 -9.17 20.52
N VAL A 186 38.40 -8.50 21.06
CA VAL A 186 37.18 -9.17 21.52
C VAL A 186 36.37 -9.55 20.28
N THR A 187 35.93 -10.81 20.22
CA THR A 187 35.11 -11.31 19.10
C THR A 187 33.83 -11.94 19.63
N MET A 188 32.86 -12.19 18.75
CA MET A 188 31.65 -12.94 19.09
C MET A 188 31.61 -14.27 18.35
N ARG A 189 31.31 -15.35 19.08
CA ARG A 189 31.03 -16.69 18.51
C ARG A 189 29.72 -17.20 19.08
N SER A 190 28.81 -17.61 18.19
CA SER A 190 27.49 -18.12 18.57
C SER A 190 26.73 -17.20 19.55
N GLY A 191 26.84 -15.88 19.34
CA GLY A 191 26.22 -14.87 20.22
C GLY A 191 26.88 -14.68 21.58
N ARG A 192 28.09 -15.20 21.81
CA ARG A 192 28.85 -14.99 23.05
C ARG A 192 30.12 -14.21 22.79
N TYR A 193 30.47 -13.31 23.71
CA TYR A 193 31.75 -12.63 23.66
C TYR A 193 32.87 -13.57 24.10
N VAL A 194 33.89 -13.70 23.26
CA VAL A 194 35.01 -14.64 23.40
C VAL A 194 36.32 -13.98 22.98
N VAL A 195 37.42 -14.57 23.42
CA VAL A 195 38.77 -14.16 23.06
C VAL A 195 39.45 -15.26 22.24
N PRO A 196 40.16 -14.92 21.14
CA PRO A 196 40.86 -15.90 20.32
C PRO A 196 42.21 -16.27 20.96
N VAL A 197 42.36 -17.53 21.34
CA VAL A 197 43.56 -18.08 22.00
C VAL A 197 44.25 -19.04 21.03
N LYS A 198 45.58 -19.04 21.00
CA LYS A 198 46.37 -20.04 20.26
C LYS A 198 46.05 -21.44 20.78
N ALA A 199 45.86 -22.41 19.87
CA ALA A 199 45.46 -23.77 20.25
C ALA A 199 46.42 -24.43 21.26
N GLU A 200 47.73 -24.16 21.14
CA GLU A 200 48.77 -24.64 22.06
C GLU A 200 48.64 -24.11 23.50
N PHE A 201 47.98 -22.96 23.68
CA PHE A 201 47.76 -22.32 24.98
C PHE A 201 46.31 -22.41 25.47
N ARG A 202 45.49 -23.31 24.90
CA ARG A 202 44.06 -23.45 25.27
C ARG A 202 43.84 -23.73 26.77
N SER A 203 44.77 -24.42 27.42
CA SER A 203 44.69 -24.78 28.84
C SER A 203 45.21 -23.66 29.76
N SER A 204 45.91 -22.67 29.20
CA SER A 204 46.50 -21.56 29.96
C SER A 204 45.52 -20.43 30.25
N VAL A 205 44.40 -20.37 29.52
CA VAL A 205 43.35 -19.37 29.70
C VAL A 205 42.13 -20.02 30.35
N PRO A 206 41.82 -19.71 31.63
CA PRO A 206 40.67 -20.29 32.33
C PRO A 206 39.36 -19.83 31.69
N GLY A 207 38.62 -20.77 31.10
CA GLY A 207 37.38 -20.46 30.41
C GLY A 207 36.73 -21.65 29.73
N LEU A 208 35.63 -21.40 29.04
CA LEU A 208 34.87 -22.37 28.27
C LEU A 208 35.20 -22.21 26.79
N VAL A 209 35.53 -23.32 26.11
CA VAL A 209 35.75 -23.32 24.67
C VAL A 209 34.39 -23.32 23.96
N HIS A 210 34.17 -22.34 23.07
CA HIS A 210 32.94 -22.24 22.28
C HIS A 210 33.08 -22.68 20.84
N ASP A 211 34.24 -22.41 20.24
CA ASP A 211 34.46 -22.66 18.82
C ASP A 211 35.96 -22.83 18.53
N THR A 212 36.28 -23.40 17.38
CA THR A 212 37.66 -23.57 16.89
C THR A 212 37.72 -23.14 15.42
N SER A 213 38.81 -22.48 15.01
CA SER A 213 38.99 -22.08 13.61
C SER A 213 39.01 -23.29 12.67
N ALA A 214 38.67 -23.07 11.40
CA ALA A 214 38.71 -24.14 10.38
C ALA A 214 40.10 -24.79 10.22
N SER A 215 41.18 -24.03 10.50
CA SER A 215 42.55 -24.51 10.52
C SER A 215 42.95 -25.24 11.81
N GLY A 216 42.12 -25.20 12.86
CA GLY A 216 42.44 -25.71 14.19
C GLY A 216 43.42 -24.84 15.00
N ALA A 217 43.99 -23.79 14.41
CA ALA A 217 45.06 -22.99 15.03
C ALA A 217 44.58 -22.05 16.14
N THR A 218 43.31 -21.63 16.09
CA THR A 218 42.72 -20.67 17.05
C THR A 218 41.53 -21.29 17.76
N VAL A 219 41.52 -21.22 19.08
CA VAL A 219 40.42 -21.65 19.95
C VAL A 219 39.74 -20.42 20.54
N PHE A 220 38.44 -20.31 20.38
CA PHE A 220 37.65 -19.19 20.91
C PHE A 220 37.17 -19.54 22.32
N ILE A 221 37.75 -18.87 23.31
CA ILE A 221 37.50 -19.13 24.73
C ILE A 221 36.66 -18.00 25.33
N GLU A 222 35.63 -18.35 26.07
CA GLU A 222 34.91 -17.46 26.99
C GLU A 222 35.60 -17.51 28.36
N PRO A 223 36.30 -16.45 28.79
CA PRO A 223 36.94 -16.42 30.09
C PRO A 223 35.93 -16.53 31.24
N MET A 224 36.29 -17.25 32.31
CA MET A 224 35.42 -17.44 33.49
C MET A 224 34.87 -16.12 34.07
N SER A 225 35.64 -15.04 33.95
CA SER A 225 35.26 -13.70 34.44
C SER A 225 34.05 -13.07 33.74
N VAL A 226 33.65 -13.58 32.58
CA VAL A 226 32.51 -13.05 31.80
C VAL A 226 31.42 -14.08 31.53
N VAL A 227 31.57 -15.33 31.99
CA VAL A 227 30.59 -16.41 31.78
C VAL A 227 29.20 -16.03 32.30
N GLU A 228 29.13 -15.49 33.52
CA GLU A 228 27.85 -15.06 34.13
C GLU A 228 27.20 -13.93 33.34
N ALA A 229 27.97 -12.93 32.92
CA ALA A 229 27.45 -11.80 32.16
C ALA A 229 27.01 -12.19 30.74
N ASN A 230 27.73 -13.10 30.07
CA ASN A 230 27.31 -13.68 28.79
C ASN A 230 26.03 -14.53 28.94
N ASN A 231 25.86 -15.25 30.06
CA ASN A 231 24.60 -15.93 30.38
C ASN A 231 23.46 -14.92 30.60
N GLU A 232 23.71 -13.82 31.31
CA GLU A 232 22.75 -12.73 31.52
C GLU A 232 22.28 -12.13 30.18
N ILE A 233 23.20 -11.82 29.26
CA ILE A 233 22.88 -11.32 27.92
C ILE A 233 21.97 -12.30 27.17
N ARG A 234 22.27 -13.60 27.21
CA ARG A 234 21.44 -14.61 26.53
C ARG A 234 20.02 -14.66 27.10
N ILE A 235 19.87 -14.56 28.42
CA ILE A 235 18.55 -14.49 29.08
C ILE A 235 17.83 -13.20 28.69
N LEU A 236 18.54 -12.06 28.64
CA LEU A 236 17.97 -10.78 28.26
C LEU A 236 17.50 -10.78 26.79
N HIS A 237 18.25 -11.38 25.86
CA HIS A 237 17.80 -11.53 24.47
C HIS A 237 16.56 -12.42 24.37
N ALA A 238 16.48 -13.52 25.13
CA ALA A 238 15.27 -14.33 25.14
C ALA A 238 14.06 -13.54 25.67
N LYS A 239 14.25 -12.73 26.73
CA LYS A 239 13.20 -11.84 27.26
C LYS A 239 12.82 -10.74 26.28
N GLU A 240 13.80 -10.17 25.56
CA GLU A 240 13.59 -9.18 24.52
C GLU A 240 12.69 -9.75 23.42
N GLN A 241 12.98 -10.95 22.93
CA GLN A 241 12.15 -11.60 21.91
C GLN A 241 10.73 -11.86 22.41
N THR A 242 10.57 -12.41 23.63
CA THR A 242 9.24 -12.62 24.22
C THR A 242 8.45 -11.32 24.34
N GLU A 243 9.11 -10.22 24.71
CA GLU A 243 8.46 -8.91 24.84
C GLU A 243 8.08 -8.33 23.47
N ILE A 244 8.92 -8.52 22.44
CA ILE A 244 8.58 -8.17 21.06
C ILE A 244 7.35 -8.96 20.60
N ASP A 245 7.33 -10.28 20.81
CA ASP A 245 6.20 -11.13 20.43
C ASP A 245 4.91 -10.70 21.14
N ARG A 246 5.00 -10.29 22.42
CA ARG A 246 3.89 -9.73 23.19
C ARG A 246 3.36 -8.43 22.58
N ILE A 247 4.25 -7.51 22.21
CA ILE A 247 3.89 -6.23 21.57
C ILE A 247 3.20 -6.48 20.23
N LEU A 248 3.74 -7.39 19.41
CA LEU A 248 3.12 -7.74 18.13
C LEU A 248 1.75 -8.38 18.31
N ALA A 249 1.58 -9.26 19.30
CA ALA A 249 0.28 -9.85 19.62
C ALA A 249 -0.74 -8.79 20.08
N GLU A 250 -0.34 -7.84 20.91
CA GLU A 250 -1.18 -6.73 21.36
C GLU A 250 -1.64 -5.86 20.19
N LEU A 251 -0.71 -5.42 19.33
CA LEU A 251 -1.03 -4.64 18.13
C LEU A 251 -1.94 -5.41 17.18
N SER A 252 -1.68 -6.71 17.00
CA SER A 252 -2.50 -7.58 16.15
C SER A 252 -3.92 -7.72 16.68
N ALA A 253 -4.11 -7.84 17.99
CA ALA A 253 -5.43 -7.90 18.61
C ALA A 253 -6.22 -6.60 18.41
N GLU A 254 -5.57 -5.43 18.53
CA GLU A 254 -6.20 -4.13 18.25
C GLU A 254 -6.57 -3.97 16.78
N VAL A 255 -5.72 -4.43 15.87
CA VAL A 255 -6.02 -4.50 14.43
C VAL A 255 -7.21 -5.43 14.16
N GLY A 256 -7.25 -6.59 14.82
CA GLY A 256 -8.36 -7.54 14.72
C GLY A 256 -9.69 -6.94 15.19
N ALA A 257 -9.67 -6.16 16.28
CA ALA A 257 -10.86 -5.52 16.84
C ALA A 257 -11.50 -4.47 15.90
N CYS A 258 -10.75 -3.91 14.96
CA CYS A 258 -11.26 -2.95 13.98
C CYS A 258 -11.32 -3.52 12.54
N ALA A 259 -11.08 -4.82 12.36
CA ALA A 259 -10.93 -5.46 11.06
C ALA A 259 -12.11 -5.18 10.10
N ASP A 260 -13.36 -5.32 10.57
CA ASP A 260 -14.55 -5.02 9.78
C ASP A 260 -14.57 -3.59 9.25
N SER A 261 -14.38 -2.61 10.13
CA SER A 261 -14.40 -1.18 9.78
C SER A 261 -13.30 -0.81 8.79
N VAL A 262 -12.11 -1.42 8.94
CA VAL A 262 -10.97 -1.17 8.06
C VAL A 262 -11.18 -1.85 6.70
N CYS A 263 -11.74 -3.06 6.66
CA CYS A 263 -12.08 -3.75 5.41
C CYS A 263 -13.13 -2.97 4.61
N GLU A 264 -14.19 -2.48 5.27
CA GLU A 264 -15.21 -1.66 4.64
C GLU A 264 -14.62 -0.35 4.11
N SER A 265 -13.82 0.34 4.93
CA SER A 265 -13.10 1.55 4.51
C SER A 265 -12.18 1.28 3.30
N TYR A 266 -11.51 0.13 3.24
CA TYR A 266 -10.67 -0.25 2.09
C TYR A 266 -11.50 -0.44 0.82
N HIS A 267 -12.66 -1.09 0.92
CA HIS A 267 -13.57 -1.25 -0.22
C HIS A 267 -14.03 0.11 -0.75
N ILE A 268 -14.48 0.99 0.15
CA ILE A 268 -14.88 2.36 -0.17
C ILE A 268 -13.75 3.15 -0.81
N LEU A 269 -12.52 3.05 -0.28
CA LEU A 269 -11.34 3.70 -0.87
C LEU A 269 -11.06 3.20 -2.30
N THR A 270 -11.31 1.92 -2.57
CA THR A 270 -11.15 1.32 -3.90
C THR A 270 -12.15 1.92 -4.88
N GLU A 271 -13.43 2.00 -4.49
CA GLU A 271 -14.46 2.63 -5.30
C GLU A 271 -14.18 4.11 -5.54
N LEU A 272 -13.84 4.86 -4.49
CA LEU A 272 -13.47 6.27 -4.58
C LEU A 272 -12.27 6.46 -5.51
N ASN A 273 -11.24 5.60 -5.43
CA ASN A 273 -10.08 5.70 -6.33
C ASN A 273 -10.49 5.55 -7.80
N VAL A 274 -11.36 4.60 -8.12
CA VAL A 274 -11.88 4.42 -9.48
C VAL A 274 -12.71 5.63 -9.92
N ILE A 275 -13.58 6.18 -9.06
CA ILE A 275 -14.38 7.37 -9.39
C ILE A 275 -13.47 8.58 -9.67
N PHE A 276 -12.46 8.84 -8.84
CA PHE A 276 -11.49 9.91 -9.07
C PHE A 276 -10.60 9.64 -10.29
N ALA A 277 -10.30 8.38 -10.60
CA ALA A 277 -9.62 7.98 -11.82
C ALA A 277 -10.47 8.29 -13.08
N LYS A 278 -11.80 8.06 -13.04
CA LYS A 278 -12.75 8.45 -14.10
C LYS A 278 -12.73 9.97 -14.30
N ALA A 279 -12.77 10.73 -13.21
CA ALA A 279 -12.70 12.19 -13.23
C ALA A 279 -11.39 12.72 -13.82
N HIS A 280 -10.26 12.08 -13.49
CA HIS A 280 -8.95 12.42 -14.03
C HIS A 280 -8.83 12.07 -15.52
N LEU A 281 -9.36 10.91 -15.94
CA LEU A 281 -9.46 10.54 -17.36
C LEU A 281 -10.32 11.55 -18.13
N ALA A 282 -11.46 11.95 -17.56
CA ALA A 282 -12.31 12.99 -18.14
C ALA A 282 -11.56 14.31 -18.36
N TYR A 283 -10.74 14.73 -17.39
CA TYR A 283 -9.87 15.91 -17.53
C TYR A 283 -8.86 15.77 -18.67
N LYS A 284 -8.13 14.64 -18.73
CA LYS A 284 -7.15 14.35 -19.81
C LYS A 284 -7.78 14.40 -21.20
N MET A 285 -9.01 13.94 -21.31
CA MET A 285 -9.73 13.82 -22.57
C MET A 285 -10.56 15.06 -22.94
N LYS A 286 -10.60 16.07 -22.06
CA LYS A 286 -11.50 17.23 -22.17
C LYS A 286 -12.96 16.79 -22.35
N ALA A 287 -13.36 15.80 -21.56
CA ALA A 287 -14.67 15.19 -21.61
C ALA A 287 -15.72 16.05 -20.90
N SER A 288 -16.98 15.87 -21.28
CA SER A 288 -18.15 16.52 -20.71
C SER A 288 -19.15 15.49 -20.18
N LEU A 289 -20.03 15.94 -19.29
CA LEU A 289 -21.12 15.14 -18.73
C LEU A 289 -22.24 15.03 -19.77
N PRO A 290 -22.53 13.84 -20.33
CA PRO A 290 -23.63 13.67 -21.28
C PRO A 290 -24.99 13.69 -20.57
N VAL A 291 -26.02 14.16 -21.27
CA VAL A 291 -27.42 14.05 -20.83
C VAL A 291 -27.99 12.71 -21.32
N MET A 292 -28.21 11.78 -20.39
CA MET A 292 -28.71 10.44 -20.70
C MET A 292 -30.23 10.42 -20.88
N ASN A 293 -30.70 9.63 -21.86
CA ASN A 293 -32.13 9.38 -22.13
C ASN A 293 -32.40 7.91 -22.46
N ASN A 294 -33.67 7.49 -22.41
CA ASN A 294 -34.15 6.16 -22.79
C ASN A 294 -35.06 6.20 -24.04
N SER A 295 -35.00 7.28 -24.82
CA SER A 295 -35.85 7.49 -26.00
C SER A 295 -35.14 7.15 -27.32
N GLY A 296 -33.94 6.57 -27.26
CA GLY A 296 -33.13 6.28 -28.44
C GLY A 296 -32.54 7.54 -29.12
N ARG A 297 -32.50 8.68 -28.43
CA ARG A 297 -31.98 9.94 -28.98
C ARG A 297 -30.48 10.04 -28.78
N ILE A 298 -29.74 10.33 -29.84
CA ILE A 298 -28.31 10.63 -29.80
C ILE A 298 -28.11 12.03 -30.38
N LEU A 299 -27.48 12.90 -29.60
CA LEU A 299 -27.00 14.20 -30.05
C LEU A 299 -25.60 14.39 -29.51
N LEU A 300 -24.61 14.18 -30.37
CA LEU A 300 -23.20 14.34 -30.06
C LEU A 300 -22.68 15.52 -30.88
N LYS A 301 -22.20 16.57 -30.21
CA LYS A 301 -21.56 17.71 -30.88
C LYS A 301 -20.05 17.64 -30.66
N LYS A 302 -19.29 17.88 -31.72
CA LYS A 302 -17.82 17.85 -31.76
C LYS A 302 -17.24 16.61 -31.09
N ALA A 303 -17.90 15.46 -31.22
CA ALA A 303 -17.45 14.23 -30.60
C ALA A 303 -16.14 13.75 -31.22
N ARG A 304 -15.24 13.27 -30.36
CA ARG A 304 -13.93 12.76 -30.75
C ARG A 304 -13.79 11.31 -30.33
N HIS A 305 -13.17 10.50 -31.18
CA HIS A 305 -12.83 9.14 -30.81
C HIS A 305 -11.78 9.16 -29.68
N PRO A 306 -12.06 8.56 -28.51
CA PRO A 306 -11.24 8.69 -27.30
C PRO A 306 -9.81 8.12 -27.45
N LEU A 307 -9.63 7.12 -28.30
CA LEU A 307 -8.34 6.45 -28.53
C LEU A 307 -7.49 7.09 -29.63
N ILE A 308 -7.99 8.14 -30.29
CA ILE A 308 -7.24 8.86 -31.33
C ILE A 308 -6.69 10.15 -30.69
N PRO A 309 -5.39 10.47 -30.85
CA PRO A 309 -4.81 11.69 -30.31
C PRO A 309 -5.61 12.94 -30.68
N ALA A 310 -5.80 13.84 -29.70
CA ALA A 310 -6.69 14.99 -29.81
C ALA A 310 -6.32 15.95 -30.95
N ASP A 311 -5.04 16.02 -31.31
CA ASP A 311 -4.47 16.79 -32.42
C ASP A 311 -4.70 16.16 -33.80
N LYS A 312 -4.97 14.84 -33.84
CA LYS A 312 -5.20 14.08 -35.09
C LYS A 312 -6.66 13.78 -35.35
N VAL A 313 -7.48 13.68 -34.30
CA VAL A 313 -8.89 13.31 -34.42
C VAL A 313 -9.72 14.48 -34.93
N VAL A 314 -10.49 14.23 -36.00
CA VAL A 314 -11.45 15.20 -36.53
C VAL A 314 -12.77 15.08 -35.75
N PRO A 315 -13.27 16.16 -35.12
CA PRO A 315 -14.56 16.13 -34.44
C PRO A 315 -15.70 15.81 -35.39
N THR A 316 -16.69 15.05 -34.92
CA THR A 316 -17.89 14.72 -35.69
C THR A 316 -19.15 15.12 -34.92
N ASP A 317 -20.10 15.75 -35.61
CA ASP A 317 -21.44 15.98 -35.11
C ASP A 317 -22.34 14.82 -35.54
N VAL A 318 -23.13 14.26 -34.62
CA VAL A 318 -24.06 13.16 -34.88
C VAL A 318 -25.40 13.46 -34.23
N GLU A 319 -26.46 13.34 -35.03
CA GLU A 319 -27.84 13.38 -34.57
C GLU A 319 -28.55 12.10 -35.02
N LEU A 320 -29.34 11.47 -34.14
CA LEU A 320 -30.17 10.31 -34.44
C LEU A 320 -31.34 10.22 -33.44
N GLY A 321 -32.51 9.78 -33.91
CA GLY A 321 -33.71 9.59 -33.09
C GLY A 321 -34.47 10.88 -32.72
N ILE A 322 -34.07 12.03 -33.30
CA ILE A 322 -34.77 13.33 -33.11
C ILE A 322 -35.68 13.61 -34.31
N HIS A 323 -35.09 13.89 -35.47
CA HIS A 323 -35.83 14.16 -36.72
C HIS A 323 -35.85 12.96 -37.67
N PHE A 324 -34.92 12.02 -37.51
CA PHE A 324 -34.80 10.80 -38.30
C PHE A 324 -34.24 9.66 -37.43
N ASP A 325 -34.58 8.41 -37.73
CA ASP A 325 -34.19 7.22 -36.98
C ASP A 325 -33.13 6.36 -37.70
N THR A 326 -32.79 6.72 -38.94
CA THR A 326 -31.90 5.96 -39.81
C THR A 326 -30.81 6.87 -40.37
N LEU A 327 -29.55 6.51 -40.15
CA LEU A 327 -28.39 7.24 -40.68
C LEU A 327 -27.61 6.34 -41.66
N VAL A 328 -27.55 6.74 -42.93
CA VAL A 328 -26.76 6.05 -43.96
C VAL A 328 -25.43 6.77 -44.17
N VAL A 329 -24.32 6.11 -43.80
CA VAL A 329 -22.97 6.68 -43.91
C VAL A 329 -22.27 6.20 -45.19
N THR A 330 -22.23 7.05 -46.21
CA THR A 330 -21.56 6.78 -47.51
C THR A 330 -20.19 7.45 -47.60
N GLY A 331 -19.31 6.96 -48.47
CA GLY A 331 -17.99 7.55 -48.74
C GLY A 331 -16.89 6.51 -48.98
N PRO A 332 -15.67 6.91 -49.36
CA PRO A 332 -14.54 5.99 -49.52
C PRO A 332 -14.18 5.32 -48.19
N ASN A 333 -13.58 4.13 -48.22
CA ASN A 333 -13.28 3.36 -47.00
C ASN A 333 -12.32 4.06 -46.03
N THR A 334 -11.46 4.95 -46.54
CA THR A 334 -10.54 5.79 -45.75
C THR A 334 -11.21 7.05 -45.18
N GLY A 335 -12.47 7.31 -45.50
CA GLY A 335 -13.20 8.53 -45.11
C GLY A 335 -13.74 8.55 -43.67
N GLY A 336 -13.23 7.72 -42.77
CA GLY A 336 -13.60 7.78 -41.35
C GLY A 336 -14.93 7.13 -40.97
N LYS A 337 -15.66 6.50 -41.90
CA LYS A 337 -16.98 5.87 -41.65
C LYS A 337 -17.00 4.96 -40.41
N THR A 338 -16.05 4.02 -40.37
CA THR A 338 -15.91 3.07 -39.25
C THR A 338 -15.56 3.79 -37.95
N VAL A 339 -14.74 4.83 -38.01
CA VAL A 339 -14.36 5.62 -36.82
C VAL A 339 -15.59 6.37 -36.28
N SER A 340 -16.44 6.95 -37.13
CA SER A 340 -17.67 7.60 -36.70
C SER A 340 -18.63 6.63 -36.00
N LEU A 341 -18.88 5.45 -36.60
CA LEU A 341 -19.74 4.42 -35.99
C LEU A 341 -19.19 3.92 -34.66
N LYS A 342 -17.88 3.64 -34.59
CA LYS A 342 -17.22 3.27 -33.34
C LYS A 342 -17.30 4.38 -32.30
N THR A 343 -17.12 5.64 -32.68
CA THR A 343 -17.23 6.78 -31.76
C THR A 343 -18.62 6.82 -31.13
N ILE A 344 -19.69 6.70 -31.92
CA ILE A 344 -21.06 6.70 -31.39
C ILE A 344 -21.27 5.56 -30.38
N GLY A 345 -20.91 4.33 -30.77
CA GLY A 345 -21.08 3.16 -29.91
C GLY A 345 -20.21 3.22 -28.65
N LEU A 346 -18.93 3.56 -28.79
CA LEU A 346 -17.97 3.64 -27.69
C LEU A 346 -18.35 4.74 -26.69
N LEU A 347 -18.71 5.94 -27.15
CA LEU A 347 -19.14 7.01 -26.24
C LEU A 347 -20.43 6.63 -25.49
N SER A 348 -21.34 5.89 -26.13
CA SER A 348 -22.53 5.36 -25.46
C SER A 348 -22.16 4.36 -24.35
N LEU A 349 -21.27 3.41 -24.65
CA LEU A 349 -20.79 2.44 -23.66
C LEU A 349 -20.03 3.12 -22.51
N MET A 350 -19.18 4.10 -22.83
CA MET A 350 -18.47 4.91 -21.84
C MET A 350 -19.44 5.57 -20.88
N ALA A 351 -20.47 6.26 -21.40
CA ALA A 351 -21.48 6.92 -20.58
C ALA A 351 -22.23 5.92 -19.68
N MET A 352 -22.54 4.73 -20.19
CA MET A 352 -23.16 3.64 -19.41
C MET A 352 -22.23 3.06 -18.32
N CYS A 353 -20.91 3.20 -18.45
CA CYS A 353 -19.93 2.89 -17.40
C CYS A 353 -19.71 4.05 -16.41
N GLY A 354 -20.44 5.16 -16.54
CA GLY A 354 -20.21 6.38 -15.75
C GLY A 354 -19.03 7.22 -16.22
N LEU A 355 -18.46 6.97 -17.40
CA LEU A 355 -17.37 7.77 -17.94
C LEU A 355 -17.95 8.98 -18.68
N MET A 356 -17.48 10.18 -18.33
CA MET A 356 -17.71 11.38 -19.14
C MET A 356 -17.11 11.20 -20.54
N ILE A 357 -17.69 11.87 -21.54
CA ILE A 357 -17.35 11.62 -22.96
C ILE A 357 -16.68 12.84 -23.62
N PRO A 358 -15.69 12.66 -24.52
CA PRO A 358 -15.05 13.74 -25.29
C PRO A 358 -15.98 14.30 -26.39
N ALA A 359 -17.00 15.05 -25.96
CA ALA A 359 -17.95 15.80 -26.79
C ALA A 359 -18.26 17.16 -26.14
N ALA A 360 -18.86 18.10 -26.88
CA ALA A 360 -19.05 19.50 -26.49
C ALA A 360 -20.51 19.94 -26.32
#